data_AF-A0A931UVU3-F1
#
_entry.id   AF-A0A931UVU3-F1
#
_cell.length_a   1.000
_cell.length_b   1.000
_cell.length_c   1.000
_cell.angle_alpha   90.00
_cell.angle_beta   90.00
_cell.angle_gamma   90.00
#
_symmetry.space_group_name_H-M   'P 1'
#
loop_
_entity.id
_entity.type
_entity.pdbx_description
1 polymer ?
#
loop_
_entity_poly.entity_id
_entity_poly.type
_entity_poly.pdbx_seq_one_letter_code
_entity_poly.pdbx_strand_id
1 'polypeptide(L)'
;MSRLFLALALVATSACSSGGGDLNNLQENPKPLSTPIASQSDPKTRIGDGQTIRASGVVIVAVDAYDETKDGKGVGDIFVQDPLQPAPKGTPWSGLRLYRPTKNPPDLELAPGMGVDLTGDYLAFTGPPGPETNKFKPLGLAQPQASNASLTLTYEGRAPAPIDLTPEDIRDPFVAMQYASRLVRFKNVTLDSDFSLGRPEARTPIVVERTGKEETTGYLMVSSKFFPMHETTALNPKKGTTYKSITGVLDFFYTFKLCPRSVADIEL
;
A
#
# COMPACT_ATOMS: atom_id res chain seq x y z
N MET A 1 -9.22 -70.53 32.80
CA MET A 1 -7.99 -69.83 32.37
C MET A 1 -7.94 -69.84 30.84
N SER A 2 -8.21 -68.71 30.19
CA SER A 2 -7.79 -68.44 28.81
C SER A 2 -8.03 -66.96 28.52
N ARG A 3 -6.97 -66.21 28.24
CA ARG A 3 -7.02 -64.80 27.83
C ARG A 3 -7.00 -64.78 26.30
N LEU A 4 -8.08 -64.28 25.69
CA LEU A 4 -8.16 -64.04 24.25
C LEU A 4 -7.72 -62.60 23.99
N PHE A 5 -6.55 -62.42 23.36
CA PHE A 5 -6.09 -61.13 22.85
C PHE A 5 -6.80 -60.82 21.53
N LEU A 6 -7.57 -59.74 21.47
CA LEU A 6 -8.11 -59.21 20.23
C LEU A 6 -7.17 -58.09 19.75
N ALA A 7 -6.42 -58.36 18.69
CA ALA A 7 -5.57 -57.38 18.03
C ALA A 7 -6.45 -56.47 17.15
N LEU A 8 -6.49 -55.19 17.47
CA LEU A 8 -7.18 -54.16 16.70
C LEU A 8 -6.28 -53.78 15.51
N ALA A 9 -6.57 -54.33 14.33
CA ALA A 9 -5.90 -53.94 13.09
C ALA A 9 -6.45 -52.58 12.62
N LEU A 10 -5.65 -51.53 12.77
CA LEU A 10 -5.92 -50.21 12.21
C LEU A 10 -5.68 -50.26 10.69
N VAL A 11 -6.74 -50.24 9.90
CA VAL A 11 -6.64 -50.08 8.44
C VAL A 11 -6.36 -48.60 8.18
N ALA A 12 -5.10 -48.27 7.92
CA ALA A 12 -4.70 -46.97 7.41
C ALA A 12 -5.14 -46.87 5.95
N THR A 13 -6.24 -46.16 5.69
CA THR A 13 -6.57 -45.71 4.34
C THR A 13 -5.54 -44.68 3.92
N SER A 14 -4.65 -45.07 3.00
CA SER A 14 -3.78 -44.16 2.25
C SER A 14 -4.65 -43.25 1.38
N ALA A 15 -5.08 -42.11 1.95
CA ALA A 15 -5.55 -41.00 1.15
C ALA A 15 -4.35 -40.47 0.37
N CYS A 16 -4.39 -40.61 -0.95
CA CYS A 16 -3.51 -39.90 -1.86
C CYS A 16 -3.67 -38.39 -1.61
N SER A 17 -2.78 -37.84 -0.80
CA SER A 17 -2.49 -36.41 -0.74
C SER A 17 -1.92 -36.03 -2.12
N SER A 18 -2.80 -35.56 -3.01
CA SER A 18 -2.36 -34.80 -4.18
C SER A 18 -1.62 -33.58 -3.66
N GLY A 19 -0.33 -33.49 -3.97
CA GLY A 19 0.60 -32.51 -3.44
C GLY A 19 0.05 -31.08 -3.45
N GLY A 20 -0.40 -30.64 -2.28
CA GLY A 20 -0.38 -29.23 -1.94
C GLY A 20 1.08 -28.84 -1.82
N GLY A 21 1.53 -27.96 -2.72
CA GLY A 21 2.86 -27.38 -2.67
C GLY A 21 3.14 -26.89 -1.24
N ASP A 22 4.30 -27.27 -0.73
CA ASP A 22 4.79 -26.91 0.59
C ASP A 22 5.00 -25.39 0.67
N LEU A 23 3.96 -24.66 1.09
CA LEU A 23 3.96 -23.21 1.31
C LEU A 23 4.93 -22.76 2.42
N ASN A 24 5.55 -23.70 3.15
CA ASN A 24 6.49 -23.37 4.24
C ASN A 24 7.94 -23.21 3.76
N ASN A 25 8.22 -23.46 2.48
CA ASN A 25 9.57 -23.39 1.88
C ASN A 25 9.69 -22.29 0.81
N LEU A 26 8.92 -21.20 0.94
CA LEU A 26 9.06 -20.03 0.09
C LEU A 26 10.31 -19.24 0.51
N GLN A 27 11.41 -19.43 -0.21
CA GLN A 27 12.58 -18.56 -0.07
C GLN A 27 12.28 -17.20 -0.68
N GLU A 28 12.43 -16.14 0.12
CA GLU A 28 12.63 -14.78 -0.38
C GLU A 28 13.85 -14.81 -1.32
N ASN A 29 13.59 -14.89 -2.62
CA ASN A 29 14.62 -14.70 -3.63
C ASN A 29 14.20 -13.55 -4.54
N PRO A 30 14.08 -12.32 -4.00
CA PRO A 30 13.81 -11.16 -4.82
C PRO A 30 14.89 -11.09 -5.89
N LYS A 31 14.50 -11.19 -7.16
CA LYS A 31 15.42 -10.92 -8.27
C LYS A 31 16.07 -9.56 -7.99
N PRO A 32 17.38 -9.41 -8.19
CA PRO A 32 18.01 -8.10 -8.12
C PRO A 32 17.21 -7.11 -8.99
N LEU A 33 16.82 -5.97 -8.40
CA LEU A 33 16.12 -4.90 -9.12
C LEU A 33 16.97 -4.50 -10.33
N SER A 34 16.60 -4.96 -11.52
CA SER A 34 17.27 -4.53 -12.76
C SER A 34 16.86 -3.11 -13.15
N THR A 35 15.68 -2.67 -12.67
CA THR A 35 15.11 -1.36 -12.98
C THR A 35 14.25 -0.91 -11.80
N PRO A 36 14.82 -0.18 -10.82
CA PRO A 36 14.05 0.38 -9.71
C PRO A 36 13.00 1.37 -10.17
N ILE A 37 11.93 1.54 -9.38
CA ILE A 37 10.93 2.60 -9.60
C ILE A 37 11.62 3.97 -9.50
N ALA A 38 12.42 4.16 -8.44
CA ALA A 38 13.03 5.45 -8.12
C ALA A 38 13.84 6.07 -9.27
N SER A 39 14.47 5.26 -10.13
CA SER A 39 15.26 5.76 -11.27
C SER A 39 14.41 6.37 -12.38
N GLN A 40 13.11 6.05 -12.43
CA GLN A 40 12.17 6.46 -13.48
C GLN A 40 11.06 7.39 -12.98
N SER A 41 10.89 7.53 -11.67
CA SER A 41 9.82 8.34 -11.05
C SER A 41 10.31 9.63 -10.40
N ASP A 42 11.61 9.76 -10.09
CA ASP A 42 12.18 10.99 -9.52
C ASP A 42 11.99 12.15 -10.51
N PRO A 43 11.37 13.29 -10.13
CA PRO A 43 11.16 14.44 -11.01
C PRO A 43 12.40 14.93 -11.77
N LYS A 44 13.62 14.67 -11.27
CA LYS A 44 14.88 15.04 -11.93
C LYS A 44 15.31 14.07 -13.03
N THR A 45 14.94 12.79 -12.92
CA THR A 45 15.37 11.72 -13.85
C THR A 45 14.20 11.00 -14.50
N ARG A 46 12.97 11.41 -14.20
CA ARG A 46 11.78 10.69 -14.62
C ARG A 46 11.68 10.61 -16.13
N ILE A 47 11.14 9.49 -16.56
CA ILE A 47 10.73 9.31 -17.95
C ILE A 47 9.53 10.21 -18.26
N GLY A 48 9.33 10.51 -19.55
CA GLY A 48 8.24 11.37 -20.00
C GLY A 48 6.87 10.68 -19.93
N ASP A 49 5.79 11.47 -19.86
CA ASP A 49 4.43 10.95 -19.92
C ASP A 49 4.22 10.12 -21.21
N GLY A 50 3.55 8.97 -21.07
CA GLY A 50 3.33 8.01 -22.14
C GLY A 50 4.53 7.12 -22.48
N GLN A 51 5.70 7.36 -21.88
CA GLN A 51 6.83 6.42 -22.01
C GLN A 51 6.62 5.18 -21.16
N THR A 52 7.19 4.06 -21.60
CA THR A 52 7.06 2.80 -20.86
C THR A 52 7.89 2.83 -19.57
N ILE A 53 7.22 2.72 -18.42
CA ILE A 53 7.86 2.37 -17.16
C ILE A 53 8.01 0.86 -17.06
N ARG A 54 9.19 0.39 -16.62
CA ARG A 54 9.44 -1.02 -16.31
C ARG A 54 10.05 -1.12 -14.93
N ALA A 55 9.50 -1.97 -14.08
CA ALA A 55 10.12 -2.25 -12.80
C ALA A 55 10.07 -3.75 -12.51
N SER A 56 11.17 -4.28 -11.98
CA SER A 56 11.33 -5.72 -11.78
C SER A 56 11.50 -6.05 -10.30
N GLY A 57 10.77 -7.04 -9.79
CA GLY A 57 10.85 -7.48 -8.40
C GLY A 57 10.33 -6.47 -7.38
N VAL A 58 9.49 -5.51 -7.78
CA VAL A 58 8.86 -4.55 -6.87
C VAL A 58 7.82 -5.24 -6.00
N VAL A 59 7.59 -4.73 -4.79
CA VAL A 59 6.70 -5.37 -3.82
C VAL A 59 5.38 -4.64 -3.77
N ILE A 60 4.28 -5.40 -3.81
CA ILE A 60 2.94 -4.88 -3.56
C ILE A 60 2.83 -4.49 -2.09
N VAL A 61 2.43 -3.24 -1.82
CA VAL A 61 2.20 -2.75 -0.46
C VAL A 61 0.72 -2.68 -0.11
N ALA A 62 -0.15 -2.44 -1.09
CA ALA A 62 -1.60 -2.50 -0.94
C ALA A 62 -2.29 -2.80 -2.28
N VAL A 63 -3.47 -3.41 -2.19
CA VAL A 63 -4.40 -3.61 -3.29
C VAL A 63 -5.70 -2.93 -2.89
N ASP A 64 -6.17 -2.01 -3.73
CA ASP A 64 -7.48 -1.41 -3.57
C ASP A 64 -8.54 -2.39 -4.03
N ALA A 65 -9.36 -2.88 -3.10
CA ALA A 65 -10.47 -3.77 -3.39
C ALA A 65 -11.73 -3.01 -3.84
N TYR A 66 -11.65 -1.68 -4.00
CA TYR A 66 -12.79 -0.89 -4.47
C TYR A 66 -13.15 -1.26 -5.91
N ASP A 67 -14.27 -1.96 -6.04
CA ASP A 67 -14.87 -2.34 -7.31
C ASP A 67 -15.64 -1.14 -7.91
N GLU A 68 -14.92 -0.30 -8.66
CA GLU A 68 -15.49 0.89 -9.32
C GLU A 68 -16.64 0.54 -10.27
N THR A 69 -16.60 -0.64 -10.90
CA THR A 69 -17.58 -1.08 -11.92
C THR A 69 -18.78 -1.83 -11.32
N LYS A 70 -18.69 -2.23 -10.03
CA LYS A 70 -19.71 -3.02 -9.31
C LYS A 70 -20.03 -4.37 -9.98
N ASP A 71 -19.09 -4.92 -10.73
CA ASP A 71 -19.26 -6.19 -11.44
C ASP A 71 -18.62 -7.39 -10.70
N GLY A 72 -18.08 -7.14 -9.51
CA GLY A 72 -17.39 -8.12 -8.67
C GLY A 72 -16.01 -8.51 -9.17
N LYS A 73 -15.49 -7.84 -10.21
CA LYS A 73 -14.21 -8.16 -10.87
C LYS A 73 -13.22 -6.99 -10.83
N GLY A 74 -13.67 -5.80 -10.47
CA GLY A 74 -12.82 -4.62 -10.33
C GLY A 74 -11.82 -4.76 -9.18
N VAL A 75 -10.54 -4.90 -9.54
CA VAL A 75 -9.46 -4.44 -8.65
C VAL A 75 -9.29 -2.95 -8.93
N GLY A 76 -9.28 -2.13 -7.88
CA GLY A 76 -8.95 -0.72 -7.98
C GLY A 76 -7.46 -0.52 -8.29
N ASP A 77 -6.88 0.54 -7.72
CA ASP A 77 -5.44 0.73 -7.86
C ASP A 77 -4.63 -0.31 -7.08
N ILE A 78 -3.43 -0.61 -7.59
CA ILE A 78 -2.43 -1.36 -6.84
C ILE A 78 -1.28 -0.42 -6.48
N PHE A 79 -0.74 -0.56 -5.28
CA PHE A 79 0.38 0.24 -4.80
C PHE A 79 1.59 -0.67 -4.67
N VAL A 80 2.69 -0.26 -5.30
CA VAL A 80 3.96 -1.01 -5.27
C VAL A 80 5.10 -0.11 -4.82
N GLN A 81 6.15 -0.70 -4.27
CA GLN A 81 7.40 0.00 -3.99
C GLN A 81 8.63 -0.86 -4.24
N ASP A 82 9.80 -0.24 -4.36
CA ASP A 82 11.06 -0.97 -4.40
C ASP A 82 11.26 -1.77 -3.10
N PRO A 83 11.63 -3.07 -3.15
CA PRO A 83 11.80 -3.93 -1.96
C PRO A 83 12.90 -3.42 -1.02
N LEU A 84 14.01 -2.94 -1.58
CA LEU A 84 15.18 -2.52 -0.83
C LEU A 84 15.13 -1.02 -0.55
N GLN A 85 15.13 -0.69 0.73
CA GLN A 85 15.11 0.68 1.24
C GLN A 85 16.39 0.89 2.08
N PRO A 86 17.53 1.23 1.45
CA PRO A 86 18.86 1.15 2.07
C PRO A 86 19.14 2.23 3.13
N ALA A 87 18.28 3.24 3.24
CA ALA A 87 18.40 4.33 4.19
C ALA A 87 17.24 4.33 5.20
N PRO A 88 17.35 4.99 6.37
CA PRO A 88 16.25 5.08 7.35
C PRO A 88 14.94 5.66 6.79
N LYS A 89 15.03 6.60 5.83
CA LYS A 89 13.89 7.16 5.08
C LYS A 89 13.64 6.46 3.74
N GLY A 90 14.36 5.36 3.52
CA GLY A 90 14.41 4.61 2.27
C GLY A 90 14.89 5.44 1.08
N THR A 91 14.66 4.91 -0.12
CA THR A 91 14.98 5.60 -1.38
C THR A 91 13.83 6.53 -1.75
N PRO A 92 14.06 7.85 -1.94
CA PRO A 92 13.04 8.76 -2.45
C PRO A 92 12.40 8.25 -3.75
N TRP A 93 11.11 8.52 -3.94
CA TRP A 93 10.38 8.19 -5.17
C TRP A 93 10.28 6.69 -5.49
N SER A 94 10.60 5.81 -4.55
CA SER A 94 10.56 4.35 -4.77
C SER A 94 9.16 3.73 -4.71
N GLY A 95 8.09 4.52 -4.73
CA GLY A 95 6.70 4.06 -4.75
C GLY A 95 6.00 4.41 -6.05
N LEU A 96 5.03 3.59 -6.45
CA LEU A 96 4.23 3.80 -7.66
C LEU A 96 2.78 3.33 -7.46
N ARG A 97 1.85 4.16 -7.93
CA ARG A 97 0.43 3.77 -8.07
C ARG A 97 0.22 3.14 -9.45
N LEU A 98 -0.46 2.00 -9.49
CA LEU A 98 -0.82 1.31 -10.71
C LEU A 98 -2.29 1.57 -10.99
N TYR A 99 -2.57 2.31 -12.05
CA TYR A 99 -3.92 2.67 -12.47
C TYR A 99 -4.38 1.73 -13.58
N ARG A 100 -5.57 1.13 -13.41
CA ARG A 100 -6.11 0.09 -14.30
C ARG A 100 -5.12 -1.04 -14.56
N PRO A 101 -4.63 -1.72 -13.51
CA PRO A 101 -3.68 -2.81 -13.69
C PRO A 101 -4.35 -4.02 -14.37
N THR A 102 -3.60 -4.71 -15.21
CA THR A 102 -3.92 -6.05 -15.71
C THR A 102 -2.97 -7.07 -15.09
N LYS A 103 -3.48 -8.27 -14.81
CA LYS A 103 -2.73 -9.33 -14.15
C LYS A 103 -2.38 -10.42 -15.15
N ASN A 104 -1.19 -11.01 -15.01
CA ASN A 104 -0.75 -12.14 -15.80
C ASN A 104 -0.26 -13.28 -14.87
N PRO A 105 -1.02 -14.39 -14.77
CA PRO A 105 -2.29 -14.65 -15.45
C PRO A 105 -3.45 -13.79 -14.91
N PRO A 106 -4.59 -13.65 -15.63
CA PRO A 106 -5.71 -12.77 -15.22
C PRO A 106 -6.37 -13.13 -13.89
N ASP A 107 -6.32 -14.41 -13.51
CA ASP A 107 -6.85 -14.97 -12.27
C ASP A 107 -5.87 -14.87 -11.09
N LEU A 108 -4.67 -14.31 -11.30
CA LEU A 108 -3.70 -14.08 -10.24
C LEU A 108 -4.33 -13.28 -9.09
N GLU A 109 -4.28 -13.82 -7.88
CA GLU A 109 -4.63 -13.11 -6.66
C GLU A 109 -3.39 -12.35 -6.17
N LEU A 110 -3.56 -11.07 -5.90
CA LEU A 110 -2.48 -10.19 -5.47
C LEU A 110 -2.69 -9.79 -4.02
N ALA A 111 -1.62 -9.88 -3.23
CA ALA A 111 -1.62 -9.52 -1.82
C ALA A 111 -0.38 -8.69 -1.46
N PRO A 112 -0.46 -7.84 -0.41
CA PRO A 112 0.72 -7.18 0.13
C PRO A 112 1.85 -8.15 0.44
N GLY A 113 3.07 -7.81 0.03
CA GLY A 113 4.28 -8.64 0.19
C GLY A 113 4.66 -9.47 -1.02
N MET A 114 3.73 -9.67 -1.97
CA MET A 114 4.06 -10.32 -3.24
C MET A 114 4.96 -9.43 -4.09
N GLY A 115 5.98 -10.05 -4.68
CA GLY A 115 6.90 -9.46 -5.63
C GLY A 115 6.39 -9.59 -7.06
N VAL A 116 6.44 -8.51 -7.83
CA VAL A 116 5.94 -8.45 -9.21
C VAL A 116 6.94 -7.76 -10.12
N ASP A 117 6.98 -8.21 -11.37
CA ASP A 117 7.49 -7.41 -12.48
C ASP A 117 6.31 -6.65 -13.09
N LEU A 118 6.52 -5.38 -13.44
CA LEU A 118 5.51 -4.56 -14.09
C LEU A 118 6.04 -3.85 -15.32
N THR A 119 5.13 -3.62 -16.26
CA THR A 119 5.32 -2.74 -17.42
C THR A 119 4.05 -1.96 -17.66
N GLY A 120 4.13 -0.65 -17.92
CA GLY A 120 2.96 0.17 -18.22
C GLY A 120 3.35 1.54 -18.76
N ASP A 121 2.37 2.41 -18.94
CA ASP A 121 2.57 3.78 -19.41
C ASP A 121 2.81 4.69 -18.22
N TYR A 122 3.98 5.33 -18.16
CA TYR A 122 4.23 6.34 -17.13
C TYR A 122 3.32 7.55 -17.32
N LEU A 123 2.78 8.05 -16.22
CA LEU A 123 2.02 9.29 -16.20
C LEU A 123 2.30 10.03 -14.89
N ALA A 124 2.71 11.30 -15.00
CA ALA A 124 2.73 12.24 -13.89
C ALA A 124 1.33 12.85 -13.72
N PHE A 125 0.45 12.19 -12.99
CA PHE A 125 -0.96 12.55 -12.91
C PHE A 125 -1.20 13.79 -12.02
N THR A 126 -1.68 14.88 -12.61
CA THR A 126 -1.98 16.16 -11.91
C THR A 126 -3.45 16.33 -11.51
N GLY A 127 -4.31 15.39 -11.92
CA GLY A 127 -5.76 15.48 -11.73
C GLY A 127 -6.54 15.90 -12.98
N PRO A 128 -7.88 15.88 -12.90
CA PRO A 128 -8.74 16.32 -13.98
C PRO A 128 -8.51 17.81 -14.31
N PRO A 129 -8.82 18.22 -15.55
CA PRO A 129 -8.91 19.64 -15.90
C PRO A 129 -10.00 20.31 -15.04
N GLY A 130 -9.74 21.56 -14.62
CA GLY A 130 -10.61 22.30 -13.69
C GLY A 130 -9.86 22.85 -12.45
N PRO A 131 -10.16 24.08 -11.99
CA PRO A 131 -9.36 24.75 -10.95
C PRO A 131 -9.68 24.36 -9.49
N GLU A 132 -10.67 23.52 -9.19
CA GLU A 132 -11.25 23.49 -7.83
C GLU A 132 -11.12 22.18 -7.03
N THR A 133 -10.52 21.11 -7.57
CA THR A 133 -10.53 19.79 -6.89
C THR A 133 -9.20 19.38 -6.25
N ASN A 134 -8.12 20.11 -6.52
CA ASN A 134 -6.78 19.78 -6.05
C ASN A 134 -6.03 21.03 -5.56
N LYS A 135 -5.94 21.20 -4.24
CA LYS A 135 -5.22 22.32 -3.59
C LYS A 135 -3.73 22.37 -3.92
N PHE A 136 -3.16 21.25 -4.37
CA PHE A 136 -1.75 21.13 -4.76
C PHE A 136 -1.51 21.37 -6.25
N LYS A 137 -2.57 21.56 -7.06
CA LYS A 137 -2.46 21.83 -8.50
C LYS A 137 -1.64 23.09 -8.82
N PRO A 138 -1.79 24.23 -8.09
CA PRO A 138 -0.94 25.40 -8.32
C PRO A 138 0.55 25.15 -8.04
N LEU A 139 0.88 24.12 -7.23
CA LEU A 139 2.26 23.73 -6.94
C LEU A 139 2.84 22.78 -8.00
N GLY A 140 2.04 22.34 -8.99
CA GLY A 140 2.48 21.40 -10.01
C GLY A 140 2.78 19.99 -9.48
N LEU A 141 2.29 19.64 -8.29
CA LEU A 141 2.46 18.29 -7.74
C LEU A 141 1.67 17.28 -8.56
N ALA A 142 2.34 16.20 -8.92
CA ALA A 142 1.82 15.14 -9.75
C ALA A 142 2.10 13.78 -9.09
N GLN A 143 1.08 12.92 -9.05
CA GLN A 143 1.22 11.54 -8.59
C GLN A 143 1.93 10.72 -9.67
N PRO A 144 3.10 10.12 -9.39
CA PRO A 144 3.68 9.13 -10.29
C PRO A 144 2.76 7.92 -10.36
N GLN A 145 2.38 7.54 -11.57
CA GLN A 145 1.59 6.33 -11.80
C GLN A 145 2.04 5.57 -13.05
N ALA A 146 1.85 4.25 -13.03
CA ALA A 146 1.81 3.44 -14.23
C ALA A 146 0.36 3.22 -14.62
N SER A 147 -0.04 3.70 -15.79
CA SER A 147 -1.36 3.45 -16.37
C SER A 147 -1.32 2.17 -17.20
N ASN A 148 -2.42 1.42 -17.22
CA ASN A 148 -2.55 0.16 -17.95
C ASN A 148 -1.41 -0.83 -17.62
N ALA A 149 -0.99 -0.84 -16.35
CA ALA A 149 0.17 -1.61 -15.90
C ALA A 149 -0.12 -3.11 -15.99
N SER A 150 0.70 -3.87 -16.71
CA SER A 150 0.68 -5.33 -16.72
C SER A 150 1.61 -5.89 -15.67
N LEU A 151 1.09 -6.77 -14.81
CA LEU A 151 1.79 -7.37 -13.67
C LEU A 151 2.05 -8.85 -13.89
N THR A 152 3.25 -9.32 -13.57
CA THR A 152 3.59 -10.74 -13.51
C THR A 152 4.18 -11.05 -12.14
N LEU A 153 3.65 -12.07 -11.44
CA LEU A 153 4.18 -12.51 -10.16
C LEU A 153 5.62 -13.04 -10.36
N THR A 154 6.54 -12.61 -9.50
CA THR A 154 7.92 -13.11 -9.50
C THR A 154 8.29 -13.90 -8.27
N TYR A 155 7.77 -13.49 -7.10
CA TYR A 155 7.97 -14.22 -5.85
C TYR A 155 6.83 -13.90 -4.88
N GLU A 156 6.61 -14.82 -3.95
CA GLU A 156 5.81 -14.57 -2.76
C GLU A 156 6.77 -14.17 -1.64
N GLY A 157 6.42 -13.11 -0.90
CA GLY A 157 7.31 -12.53 0.08
C GLY A 157 6.55 -11.78 1.15
N ARG A 158 7.31 -11.01 1.94
CA ARG A 158 6.76 -10.18 3.00
C ARG A 158 6.68 -8.73 2.54
N ALA A 159 5.68 -8.01 3.05
CA ALA A 159 5.64 -6.57 2.85
C ALA A 159 6.93 -5.96 3.42
N PRO A 160 7.49 -4.94 2.75
CA PRO A 160 8.67 -4.24 3.24
C PRO A 160 8.39 -3.63 4.61
N ALA A 161 9.42 -3.46 5.43
CA ALA A 161 9.29 -2.73 6.68
C ALA A 161 8.81 -1.29 6.39
N PRO A 162 7.89 -0.74 7.21
CA PRO A 162 7.41 0.62 6.99
C PRO A 162 8.51 1.65 7.27
N ILE A 163 8.49 2.75 6.52
CA ILE A 163 9.37 3.89 6.76
C ILE A 163 8.79 4.75 7.88
N ASP A 164 9.55 4.96 8.94
CA ASP A 164 9.15 5.85 10.04
C ASP A 164 9.22 7.31 9.58
N LEU A 165 8.09 8.01 9.62
CA LEU A 165 7.96 9.43 9.30
C LEU A 165 7.49 10.25 10.50
N THR A 166 7.91 11.51 10.55
CA THR A 166 7.49 12.54 11.52
C THR A 166 6.68 13.63 10.80
N PRO A 167 6.01 14.55 11.54
CA PRO A 167 5.31 15.68 10.93
C PRO A 167 6.21 16.50 9.99
N GLU A 168 7.48 16.67 10.34
CA GLU A 168 8.45 17.46 9.60
C GLU A 168 8.77 16.83 8.24
N ASP A 169 8.82 15.51 8.15
CA ASP A 169 9.11 14.80 6.88
C ASP A 169 8.05 15.03 5.80
N ILE A 170 6.81 15.33 6.21
CA ILE A 170 5.68 15.55 5.29
C ILE A 170 5.15 16.98 5.33
N ARG A 171 5.89 17.89 5.99
CA ARG A 171 5.50 19.29 6.13
C ARG A 171 5.53 20.02 4.79
N ASP A 172 6.60 19.81 4.05
CA ASP A 172 6.71 20.27 2.67
C ASP A 172 6.06 19.21 1.77
N PRO A 173 5.02 19.58 0.99
CA PRO A 173 4.35 18.61 0.13
C PRO A 173 5.25 18.07 -1.00
N PHE A 174 6.31 18.79 -1.43
CA PHE A 174 7.31 18.25 -2.36
C PHE A 174 8.17 17.17 -1.72
N VAL A 175 8.47 17.29 -0.41
CA VAL A 175 9.17 16.26 0.35
C VAL A 175 8.24 15.08 0.61
N ALA A 176 6.99 15.34 1.00
CA ALA A 176 5.97 14.30 1.21
C ALA A 176 5.76 13.42 -0.03
N MET A 177 5.80 14.01 -1.24
CA MET A 177 5.68 13.26 -2.49
C MET A 177 6.76 12.19 -2.70
N GLN A 178 7.95 12.34 -2.10
CA GLN A 178 9.00 11.31 -2.16
C GLN A 178 8.59 10.00 -1.48
N TYR A 179 7.56 10.06 -0.63
CA TYR A 179 7.00 8.94 0.11
C TYR A 179 5.66 8.45 -0.45
N ALA A 180 5.14 9.07 -1.52
CA ALA A 180 3.87 8.67 -2.12
C ALA A 180 3.93 7.21 -2.61
N SER A 181 2.82 6.50 -2.43
CA SER A 181 2.64 5.08 -2.75
C SER A 181 3.56 4.12 -2.00
N ARG A 182 4.20 4.55 -0.90
CA ARG A 182 5.07 3.72 -0.06
C ARG A 182 4.41 3.38 1.26
N LEU A 183 4.83 2.27 1.87
CA LEU A 183 4.43 1.88 3.21
C LEU A 183 5.20 2.71 4.25
N VAL A 184 4.47 3.50 5.03
CA VAL A 184 5.02 4.41 6.03
C VAL A 184 4.36 4.18 7.38
N ARG A 185 5.02 4.64 8.45
CA ARG A 185 4.50 4.60 9.82
C ARG A 185 4.68 5.95 10.51
N PHE A 186 3.61 6.43 11.13
CA PHE A 186 3.62 7.58 12.01
C PHE A 186 3.39 7.12 13.46
N LYS A 187 4.13 7.69 14.41
CA LYS A 187 4.00 7.39 15.85
C LYS A 187 3.27 8.54 16.56
N ASN A 188 2.64 8.26 17.70
CA ASN A 188 1.95 9.26 18.52
C ASN A 188 0.92 10.07 17.68
N VAL A 189 -0.03 9.34 17.09
CA VAL A 189 -1.02 9.89 16.16
C VAL A 189 -2.31 10.16 16.89
N THR A 190 -2.78 11.40 16.89
CA THR A 190 -4.09 11.79 17.44
C THR A 190 -5.03 12.19 16.32
N LEU A 191 -6.27 11.65 16.33
CA LEU A 191 -7.31 12.07 15.39
C LEU A 191 -7.83 13.46 15.75
N ASP A 192 -7.87 14.39 14.79
CA ASP A 192 -8.34 15.77 15.04
C ASP A 192 -9.85 15.96 14.76
N SER A 193 -10.48 14.94 14.18
CA SER A 193 -11.91 14.91 13.90
C SER A 193 -12.47 13.50 13.94
N ASP A 194 -13.79 13.39 13.89
CA ASP A 194 -14.47 12.12 13.64
C ASP A 194 -14.41 11.77 12.14
N PHE A 195 -14.58 10.49 11.81
CA PHE A 195 -14.67 10.05 10.42
C PHE A 195 -15.91 10.65 9.73
N SER A 196 -15.68 11.29 8.58
CA SER A 196 -16.76 11.80 7.73
C SER A 196 -17.38 10.66 6.91
N LEU A 197 -18.59 10.21 7.29
CA LEU A 197 -19.29 9.08 6.66
C LEU A 197 -19.99 9.41 5.32
N GLY A 198 -19.86 10.65 4.82
CA GLY A 198 -20.60 11.13 3.65
C GLY A 198 -20.09 10.64 2.29
N ARG A 199 -19.00 9.85 2.24
CA ARG A 199 -18.45 9.24 1.02
C ARG A 199 -18.07 7.78 1.29
N PRO A 200 -18.03 6.92 0.26
CA PRO A 200 -17.61 5.51 0.40
C PRO A 200 -16.24 5.34 1.08
N GLU A 201 -15.37 6.34 0.95
CA GLU A 201 -14.10 6.43 1.68
C GLU A 201 -14.24 7.41 2.86
N ALA A 202 -14.57 6.91 4.05
CA ALA A 202 -14.56 7.73 5.25
C ALA A 202 -13.11 8.18 5.57
N ARG A 203 -12.96 9.46 5.94
CA ARG A 203 -11.65 10.08 6.19
C ARG A 203 -11.68 10.97 7.44
N THR A 204 -10.54 11.08 8.11
CA THR A 204 -10.30 12.05 9.19
C THR A 204 -8.90 12.66 9.09
N PRO A 205 -8.74 13.98 9.28
CA PRO A 205 -7.48 14.58 9.69
C PRO A 205 -6.79 13.86 10.85
N ILE A 206 -5.46 13.80 10.78
CA ILE A 206 -4.61 13.38 11.90
C ILE A 206 -3.57 14.43 12.25
N VAL A 207 -3.27 14.49 13.54
CA VAL A 207 -2.17 15.25 14.11
C VAL A 207 -1.17 14.25 14.65
N VAL A 208 0.04 14.32 14.14
CA VAL A 208 1.20 13.63 14.69
C VAL A 208 1.89 14.65 15.60
N GLU A 209 2.20 14.26 16.84
CA GLU A 209 2.72 15.12 17.93
C GLU A 209 3.52 16.33 17.42
N ARG A 210 2.93 17.54 17.51
CA ARG A 210 3.53 18.79 17.03
C ARG A 210 4.23 19.51 18.19
N THR A 211 5.55 19.57 18.17
CA THR A 211 6.28 20.53 19.00
C THR A 211 6.27 21.90 18.33
N GLY A 212 5.16 22.63 18.40
CA GLY A 212 5.09 24.03 17.92
C GLY A 212 3.73 24.50 17.41
N LYS A 213 3.49 25.81 17.50
CA LYS A 213 2.29 26.50 17.00
C LYS A 213 2.51 26.98 15.56
N GLU A 214 2.33 26.12 14.55
CA GLU A 214 2.14 26.60 13.17
C GLU A 214 1.08 25.77 12.43
N GLU A 215 0.13 26.49 11.80
CA GLU A 215 -1.11 25.99 11.20
C GLU A 215 -0.99 25.65 9.69
N THR A 216 0.22 25.54 9.13
CA THR A 216 0.38 25.59 7.66
C THR A 216 0.49 24.24 6.94
N THR A 217 0.50 23.09 7.62
CA THR A 217 0.44 21.81 6.90
C THR A 217 -1.01 21.44 6.60
N GLY A 218 -1.33 21.36 5.31
CA GLY A 218 -2.56 20.73 4.86
C GLY A 218 -2.65 19.33 5.45
N TYR A 219 -3.53 19.13 6.41
CA TYR A 219 -3.67 17.94 7.24
C TYR A 219 -3.47 16.63 6.45
N LEU A 220 -2.53 15.79 6.90
CA LEU A 220 -2.51 14.37 6.54
C LEU A 220 -3.84 13.78 7.04
N MET A 221 -4.53 13.06 6.17
CA MET A 221 -5.78 12.39 6.53
C MET A 221 -5.50 10.90 6.75
N VAL A 222 -6.12 10.26 7.73
CA VAL A 222 -6.30 8.81 7.71
C VAL A 222 -7.54 8.49 6.87
N SER A 223 -7.40 7.52 5.98
CA SER A 223 -8.47 7.08 5.06
C SER A 223 -8.81 5.62 5.29
N SER A 224 -10.10 5.30 5.25
CA SER A 224 -10.58 3.92 5.24
C SER A 224 -10.50 3.24 3.87
N LYS A 225 -9.54 3.63 3.02
CA LYS A 225 -9.48 3.18 1.60
C LYS A 225 -9.30 1.67 1.48
N PHE A 226 -8.36 1.10 2.24
CA PHE A 226 -8.10 -0.35 2.22
C PHE A 226 -8.71 -1.09 3.39
N PHE A 227 -9.05 -0.38 4.46
CA PHE A 227 -9.54 -0.97 5.70
C PHE A 227 -10.60 -0.07 6.33
N PRO A 228 -11.82 -0.57 6.64
CA PRO A 228 -12.90 0.19 7.25
C PRO A 228 -12.63 0.46 8.73
N MET A 229 -11.62 1.29 9.02
CA MET A 229 -11.20 1.65 10.37
C MET A 229 -12.38 2.17 11.21
N HIS A 230 -13.25 2.99 10.61
CA HIS A 230 -14.43 3.57 11.24
C HIS A 230 -15.49 2.55 11.70
N GLU A 231 -15.51 1.36 11.12
CA GLU A 231 -16.43 0.28 11.49
C GLU A 231 -15.85 -0.63 12.59
N THR A 232 -14.56 -0.48 12.90
CA THR A 232 -13.87 -1.36 13.84
C THR A 232 -14.00 -0.84 15.27
N THR A 233 -14.95 -1.40 16.04
CA THR A 233 -15.27 -0.94 17.41
C THR A 233 -14.05 -0.92 18.34
N ALA A 234 -13.15 -1.90 18.22
CA ALA A 234 -11.93 -2.00 19.04
C ALA A 234 -10.97 -0.81 18.86
N LEU A 235 -11.01 -0.14 17.70
CA LEU A 235 -10.15 1.00 17.40
C LEU A 235 -10.73 2.33 17.88
N ASN A 236 -12.03 2.37 18.21
CA ASN A 236 -12.80 3.54 18.63
C ASN A 236 -12.32 4.86 17.97
N PRO A 237 -12.39 4.96 16.64
CA PRO A 237 -11.75 6.04 15.88
C PRO A 237 -12.57 7.33 15.92
N LYS A 238 -12.52 8.00 17.07
CA LYS A 238 -13.17 9.28 17.33
C LYS A 238 -12.14 10.39 17.47
N LYS A 239 -12.59 11.63 17.33
CA LYS A 239 -11.77 12.81 17.63
C LYS A 239 -11.11 12.65 19.01
N GLY A 240 -9.82 12.94 19.07
CA GLY A 240 -9.01 12.87 20.29
C GLY A 240 -8.46 11.49 20.62
N THR A 241 -8.86 10.42 19.90
CA THR A 241 -8.22 9.11 20.05
C THR A 241 -6.76 9.21 19.62
N THR A 242 -5.86 8.77 20.51
CA THR A 242 -4.43 8.67 20.24
C THR A 242 -4.05 7.21 20.04
N TYR A 243 -3.30 6.96 18.99
CA TYR A 243 -2.68 5.69 18.64
C TYR A 243 -1.18 5.80 18.86
N LYS A 244 -0.58 4.81 19.51
CA LYS A 244 0.87 4.67 19.59
C LYS A 244 1.52 4.72 18.22
N SER A 245 0.95 4.06 17.21
CA SER A 245 1.35 4.25 15.81
C SER A 245 0.28 3.85 14.81
N ILE A 246 0.33 4.44 13.62
CA ILE A 246 -0.45 4.02 12.45
C ILE A 246 0.53 3.78 11.30
N THR A 247 0.50 2.57 10.77
CA THR A 247 1.16 2.15 9.52
C THR A 247 0.15 2.21 8.38
N GLY A 248 0.61 2.49 7.17
CA GLY A 248 -0.26 2.50 5.99
C GLY A 248 0.47 2.94 4.74
N VAL A 249 -0.20 2.86 3.61
CA VAL A 249 0.33 3.46 2.37
C VAL A 249 0.06 4.95 2.40
N LEU A 250 1.08 5.76 2.11
CA LEU A 250 0.89 7.19 1.89
C LEU A 250 0.35 7.42 0.47
N ASP A 251 -0.96 7.53 0.31
CA ASP A 251 -1.61 7.82 -0.96
C ASP A 251 -1.65 9.33 -1.21
N PHE A 252 -1.25 9.77 -2.41
CA PHE A 252 -1.46 11.13 -2.88
C PHE A 252 -2.41 11.13 -4.07
N PHE A 253 -3.65 11.53 -3.80
CA PHE A 253 -4.67 11.77 -4.82
C PHE A 253 -5.44 13.02 -4.44
N TYR A 254 -4.93 14.17 -4.89
CA TYR A 254 -5.35 15.55 -4.55
C TYR A 254 -5.13 15.96 -3.09
N THR A 255 -4.89 15.00 -2.21
CA THR A 255 -4.45 15.19 -0.83
C THR A 255 -3.65 14.00 -0.37
N PHE A 256 -2.76 14.21 0.60
CA PHE A 256 -2.06 13.12 1.28
C PHE A 256 -3.01 12.40 2.23
N LYS A 257 -3.02 11.08 2.12
CA LYS A 257 -3.78 10.18 2.98
C LYS A 257 -2.86 9.06 3.46
N LEU A 258 -2.91 8.77 4.75
CA LEU A 258 -2.40 7.53 5.32
C LEU A 258 -3.52 6.49 5.25
N CYS A 259 -3.28 5.40 4.54
CA CYS A 259 -4.26 4.35 4.31
C CYS A 259 -3.79 3.05 4.98
N PRO A 260 -4.20 2.76 6.22
CA PRO A 260 -3.96 1.47 6.86
C PRO A 260 -4.59 0.34 6.05
N ARG A 261 -3.94 -0.83 6.03
CA ARG A 261 -4.36 -1.98 5.23
C ARG A 261 -5.16 -2.99 6.05
N SER A 262 -4.99 -2.97 7.37
CA SER A 262 -5.69 -3.84 8.30
C SER A 262 -5.61 -3.30 9.72
N VAL A 263 -6.26 -3.98 10.67
CA VAL A 263 -6.12 -3.72 12.11
C VAL A 263 -4.67 -3.87 12.60
N ALA A 264 -3.87 -4.74 11.98
CA ALA A 264 -2.47 -4.97 12.37
C ALA A 264 -1.56 -3.77 12.08
N ASP A 265 -2.00 -2.84 11.23
CA ASP A 265 -1.29 -1.60 10.96
C ASP A 265 -1.55 -0.52 12.03
N ILE A 266 -2.39 -0.79 13.04
CA ILE A 266 -2.80 0.20 14.05
C ILE A 266 -2.41 -0.29 15.45
N GLU A 267 -1.52 0.45 16.10
CA GLU A 267 -1.10 0.20 17.48
C GLU A 267 -1.78 1.22 18.41
N LEU A 268 -2.59 0.73 19.35
CA LEU A 268 -3.23 1.53 20.40
C LEU A 268 -2.18 2.06 21.39
#